data_AF-A0A532T401-F1
#
_entry.id   AF-A0A532T401-F1
#
_cell.length_a   1.000
_cell.length_b   1.000
_cell.length_c   1.000
_cell.angle_alpha   90.00
_cell.angle_beta   90.00
_cell.angle_gamma   90.00
#
_symmetry.space_group_name_H-M   'P 1'
#
loop_
_entity.id
_entity.type
_entity.pdbx_description
1 polymer ?
#
loop_
_entity_poly.entity_id
_entity_poly.type
_entity_poly.pdbx_seq_one_letter_code
_entity_poly.pdbx_strand_id
1 'polypeptide(L)'
;MRKKAQGLSLNVIIIAALALLVMVILAVIFMGRLGGFREGSGDCETMGGFCSRTSCEGDYTREVSYDCDLDGDSTVNEGQAVDGVCCISV
;
A
#
# COMPACT_ATOMS: atom_id res chain seq x y z
N MET A 1 35.41 30.94 -31.84
CA MET A 1 34.95 30.11 -30.70
C MET A 1 34.69 28.69 -31.19
N ARG A 2 35.56 27.72 -30.89
CA ARG A 2 35.37 26.31 -31.29
C ARG A 2 34.48 25.63 -30.27
N LYS A 3 33.22 25.35 -30.62
CA LYS A 3 32.35 24.47 -29.83
C LYS A 3 32.99 23.09 -29.80
N LYS A 4 33.67 22.75 -28.71
CA LYS A 4 33.97 21.35 -28.38
C LYS A 4 32.62 20.72 -28.03
N ALA A 5 31.89 20.24 -29.03
CA ALA A 5 30.90 19.20 -28.84
C ALA A 5 31.70 17.99 -28.39
N GLN A 6 31.90 17.93 -27.08
CA GLN A 6 32.50 16.82 -26.37
C GLN A 6 31.59 15.64 -26.67
N GLY A 7 31.97 14.81 -27.65
CA GLY A 7 31.25 13.59 -27.96
C GLY A 7 31.19 12.80 -26.66
N LEU A 8 29.99 12.68 -26.08
CA LEU A 8 29.79 11.74 -24.99
C LEU A 8 30.27 10.40 -25.55
N SER A 9 31.30 9.85 -24.92
CA SER A 9 31.85 8.55 -25.30
C SER A 9 30.68 7.58 -25.36
N LEU A 10 30.63 6.77 -26.43
CA LEU A 10 29.56 5.79 -26.65
C LEU A 10 29.38 4.89 -25.40
N ASN A 11 30.45 4.64 -24.67
CA ASN A 11 30.44 3.92 -23.39
C ASN A 11 29.58 4.61 -22.31
N VAL A 12 29.59 5.94 -22.23
CA VAL A 12 28.78 6.70 -21.26
C VAL A 12 27.30 6.55 -21.56
N ILE A 13 26.94 6.56 -22.85
CA ILE A 13 25.55 6.37 -23.29
C ILE A 13 25.08 4.96 -22.93
N ILE A 14 25.90 3.94 -23.16
CA ILE A 14 25.60 2.56 -22.79
C ILE A 14 25.39 2.42 -21.28
N ILE A 15 26.31 2.96 -20.47
CA ILE A 15 26.21 2.86 -19.00
C ILE A 15 24.96 3.59 -18.49
N ALA A 16 24.66 4.78 -19.03
CA ALA A 16 23.47 5.54 -18.66
C ALA A 16 22.18 4.77 -19.00
N ALA A 17 22.11 4.12 -20.16
CA ALA A 17 20.97 3.30 -20.56
C ALA A 17 20.79 2.07 -19.65
N LEU A 18 21.88 1.37 -19.30
CA LEU A 18 21.83 0.22 -18.39
C LEU A 18 21.40 0.63 -16.99
N ALA A 19 21.92 1.74 -16.47
CA ALA A 19 21.53 2.27 -15.17
C ALA A 19 20.04 2.63 -15.11
N LEU A 20 19.53 3.29 -16.16
CA LEU A 20 18.12 3.66 -16.25
C LEU A 20 17.23 2.42 -16.32
N LEU A 21 17.61 1.41 -17.10
CA LEU A 21 16.87 0.15 -17.20
C LEU A 21 16.76 -0.56 -15.85
N VAL A 22 17.87 -0.67 -15.11
CA VAL A 22 17.87 -1.27 -13.76
C VAL A 22 16.98 -0.47 -12.82
N MET A 23 17.05 0.87 -12.87
CA MET A 23 16.22 1.73 -12.02
C MET A 23 14.71 1.53 -12.28
N VAL A 24 14.31 1.41 -13.55
CA VAL A 24 12.92 1.15 -13.93
C VAL A 24 12.45 -0.21 -13.42
N ILE A 25 13.27 -1.26 -13.57
CA ILE A 25 12.92 -2.61 -13.08
C ILE A 25 12.71 -2.60 -11.56
N LEU A 26 13.62 -1.97 -10.81
CA LEU A 26 13.48 -1.86 -9.35
C LEU A 26 12.23 -1.05 -8.96
N ALA A 27 11.95 0.05 -9.65
CA ALA A 27 10.77 0.86 -9.40
C ALA A 27 9.48 0.06 -9.62
N VAL A 28 9.38 -0.72 -10.69
CA VAL A 28 8.20 -1.57 -10.97
C VAL A 28 8.03 -2.66 -9.91
N ILE A 29 9.12 -3.34 -9.51
CA ILE A 29 9.05 -4.38 -8.47
C ILE A 29 8.62 -3.79 -7.13
N PHE A 30 9.21 -2.66 -6.72
CA PHE A 30 8.85 -2.01 -5.47
C PHE A 30 7.45 -1.43 -5.50
N MET A 31 7.01 -0.84 -6.60
CA MET A 31 5.65 -0.32 -6.74
C MET A 31 4.61 -1.45 -6.73
N GLY A 32 4.90 -2.60 -7.35
CA GLY A 32 4.04 -3.78 -7.30
C GLY A 32 3.92 -4.39 -5.90
N ARG A 33 5.01 -4.41 -5.12
CA ARG A 33 4.97 -4.91 -3.73
C ARG A 33 4.37 -3.92 -2.73
N LEU A 34 4.51 -2.62 -2.95
CA LEU A 34 3.90 -1.59 -2.10
C LEU A 34 2.37 -1.58 -2.20
N GLY A 35 1.80 -2.02 -3.33
CA GLY A 35 0.36 -2.19 -3.48
C GLY A 35 -0.24 -3.14 -2.43
N GLY A 36 0.32 -4.35 -2.30
CA GLY A 36 -0.16 -5.35 -1.33
C GLY A 36 0.28 -5.11 0.12
N PHE A 37 1.20 -4.17 0.38
CA PHE A 37 1.58 -3.83 1.77
C PHE A 37 0.55 -2.93 2.46
N ARG A 38 -0.27 -2.20 1.71
CA ARG A 38 -1.30 -1.34 2.29
C ARG A 38 -2.44 -2.14 2.91
N GLU A 39 -2.89 -3.21 2.25
CA GLU A 39 -3.93 -4.11 2.75
C GLU A 39 -3.63 -4.59 4.18
N GLY A 40 -2.48 -5.22 4.42
CA GLY A 40 -2.23 -5.86 5.73
C GLY A 40 -1.87 -4.96 6.92
N SER A 41 -1.79 -3.63 6.77
CA SER A 41 -1.31 -2.73 7.84
C SER A 41 -2.40 -1.89 8.49
N GLY A 42 -3.60 -1.86 7.90
CA GLY A 42 -4.78 -1.21 8.43
C GLY A 42 -5.84 -2.16 8.98
N ASP A 43 -5.68 -3.47 8.77
CA ASP A 43 -6.70 -4.48 9.10
C ASP A 43 -7.03 -4.52 10.59
N CYS A 44 -8.32 -4.46 10.90
CA CYS A 44 -8.86 -4.55 12.25
C CYS A 44 -8.37 -5.78 13.01
N GLU A 45 -8.33 -6.94 12.34
CA GLU A 45 -7.89 -8.20 12.94
C GLU A 45 -6.40 -8.18 13.30
N THR A 46 -5.55 -7.56 12.46
CA THR A 46 -4.11 -7.44 12.74
C THR A 46 -3.81 -6.52 13.92
N MET A 47 -4.71 -5.57 14.18
CA MET A 47 -4.65 -4.65 15.32
C MET A 47 -5.28 -5.23 16.59
N GLY A 48 -5.69 -6.49 16.58
CA GLY A 48 -6.30 -7.17 17.73
C GLY A 48 -7.76 -6.79 17.97
N GLY A 49 -8.42 -6.21 16.96
CA GLY A 49 -9.84 -5.91 16.97
C GLY A 49 -10.69 -6.97 16.28
N PHE A 50 -12.00 -6.73 16.27
CA PHE A 50 -13.00 -7.54 15.60
C PHE A 50 -13.95 -6.66 14.79
N CYS A 51 -14.29 -7.08 13.55
CA CYS A 51 -15.21 -6.34 12.69
C CYS A 51 -16.67 -6.69 13.02
N SER A 52 -17.49 -5.67 13.33
CA SER A 52 -18.91 -5.83 13.69
C SER A 52 -19.81 -4.95 12.82
N ARG A 53 -20.94 -5.46 12.32
CA ARG A 53 -21.89 -4.69 11.50
C ARG A 53 -22.81 -3.75 12.28
N THR A 54 -22.98 -4.00 13.58
CA THR A 54 -24.03 -3.32 14.36
C THR A 54 -23.44 -2.29 15.31
N SER A 55 -22.49 -2.71 16.15
CA SER A 55 -21.71 -1.89 17.08
C SER A 55 -20.75 -2.79 17.88
N CYS A 56 -19.86 -2.20 18.66
CA CYS A 56 -19.01 -2.94 19.60
C CYS A 56 -19.80 -3.31 20.85
N GLU A 57 -19.90 -4.60 21.16
CA GLU A 57 -20.63 -5.12 22.31
C GLU A 57 -19.80 -6.19 23.04
N GLY A 58 -19.93 -6.29 24.36
CA GLY A 58 -19.14 -7.21 25.20
C GLY A 58 -17.74 -6.69 25.54
N ASP A 59 -16.70 -7.48 25.27
CA ASP A 59 -15.30 -7.18 25.62
C ASP A 59 -14.68 -6.05 24.78
N TYR A 60 -15.32 -5.67 23.68
CA TYR A 60 -14.88 -4.58 22.81
C TYR A 60 -15.68 -3.31 23.13
N THR A 61 -15.02 -2.26 23.58
CA THR A 61 -15.69 -1.04 24.08
C THR A 61 -15.47 0.18 23.19
N ARG A 62 -14.66 0.08 22.12
CA ARG A 62 -14.29 1.24 21.31
C ARG A 62 -14.28 0.95 19.82
N GLU A 63 -14.96 1.81 19.07
CA GLU A 63 -14.90 1.88 17.62
C GLU A 63 -13.63 2.63 17.18
N VAL A 64 -12.89 2.05 16.26
CA VAL A 64 -11.70 2.63 15.63
C VAL A 64 -11.83 2.57 14.12
N SER A 65 -11.18 3.52 13.44
CA SER A 65 -11.19 3.60 11.98
C SER A 65 -10.09 2.72 11.39
N TYR A 66 -10.11 1.42 11.72
CA TYR A 66 -9.29 0.41 11.07
C TYR A 66 -10.12 -0.31 10.01
N ASP A 67 -9.42 -0.85 9.03
CA ASP A 67 -10.02 -1.48 7.87
C ASP A 67 -10.78 -2.74 8.28
N CYS A 68 -12.06 -2.77 7.92
CA CYS A 68 -12.91 -3.94 7.98
C CYS A 68 -13.43 -4.21 6.57
N ASP A 69 -13.39 -5.47 6.18
CA ASP A 69 -14.00 -6.00 4.97
C ASP A 69 -14.78 -7.25 5.41
N LEU A 70 -16.12 -7.18 5.32
CA LEU A 70 -17.00 -8.29 5.69
C LEU A 70 -17.66 -8.97 4.48
N ASP A 71 -17.42 -8.48 3.26
CA ASP A 71 -18.02 -9.00 2.04
C ASP A 71 -17.00 -9.60 1.05
N GLY A 72 -15.71 -9.39 1.31
CA GLY A 72 -14.56 -9.96 0.61
C GLY A 72 -14.28 -9.29 -0.73
N ASP A 73 -14.73 -8.05 -0.93
CA ASP A 73 -14.63 -7.36 -2.22
C ASP A 73 -13.36 -6.51 -2.39
N SER A 74 -12.44 -6.55 -1.42
CA SER A 74 -11.16 -5.80 -1.35
C SER A 74 -11.29 -4.29 -1.20
N THR A 75 -12.52 -3.80 -1.01
CA THR A 75 -12.77 -2.46 -0.49
C THR A 75 -12.97 -2.54 1.02
N VAL A 76 -12.73 -1.42 1.70
CA VAL A 76 -12.72 -1.35 3.16
C VAL A 76 -13.43 -0.09 3.61
N ASN A 77 -14.19 -0.20 4.69
CA ASN A 77 -14.95 0.90 5.28
C ASN A 77 -16.02 1.52 4.34
N GLU A 78 -16.69 0.73 3.52
CA GLU A 78 -17.82 1.16 2.67
C GLU A 78 -19.09 1.53 3.47
N GLY A 79 -19.00 1.44 4.79
CA GLY A 79 -20.03 1.81 5.74
C GLY A 79 -20.49 0.61 6.57
N GLN A 80 -21.13 0.90 7.71
CA GLN A 80 -21.44 -0.12 8.72
C GLN A 80 -22.33 -1.27 8.17
N ALA A 81 -23.14 -1.00 7.15
CA ALA A 81 -24.04 -1.97 6.55
C ALA A 81 -23.36 -2.94 5.57
N VAL A 82 -22.18 -2.59 5.06
CA VAL A 82 -21.41 -3.37 4.09
C VAL A 82 -20.26 -4.07 4.83
N ASP A 83 -19.33 -3.27 5.34
CA ASP A 83 -18.08 -3.70 5.96
C ASP A 83 -18.08 -3.73 7.48
N GLY A 84 -19.03 -3.02 8.10
CA GLY A 84 -19.07 -2.88 9.55
C GLY A 84 -18.07 -1.85 10.09
N VAL A 85 -17.82 -1.91 11.39
CA VAL A 85 -16.86 -1.06 12.12
C VAL A 85 -15.86 -1.93 12.86
N CYS A 86 -14.63 -1.44 12.98
CA CYS A 86 -13.61 -2.12 13.77
C CYS A 86 -13.77 -1.84 15.26
N CYS A 87 -13.88 -2.90 16.05
CA CYS A 87 -14.05 -2.87 17.49
C CYS A 87 -12.80 -3.37 18.20
N ILE A 88 -12.24 -2.58 19.11
CA ILE A 88 -11.10 -2.98 19.94
C ILE A 88 -11.47 -2.99 21.42
N SER A 89 -10.81 -3.88 22.17
CA SER A 89 -10.76 -3.85 23.63
C SER A 89 -9.61 -2.95 24.06
N VAL A 90 -9.81 -2.15 25.11
CA VAL A 90 -8.79 -1.26 25.70
C VAL A 90 -8.21 -1.86 26.97
#